data_AF-A0A0L8GXS7-F1
#
_entry.id   AF-A0A0L8GXS7-F1
#
_cell.length_a   1.000
_cell.length_b   1.000
_cell.length_c   1.000
_cell.angle_alpha   90.00
_cell.angle_beta   90.00
_cell.angle_gamma   90.00
#
_symmetry.space_group_name_H-M   'P 1'
#
loop_
_entity.id
_entity.type
_entity.pdbx_description
1 polymer ?
#
loop_
_entity_poly.entity_id
_entity_poly.type
_entity_poly.pdbx_seq_one_letter_code
_entity_poly.pdbx_strand_id
1 'polypeptide(L)'
;MFGLCFPESARNFEYDNLYLHFFVELPRGWSVPPSQELSWVTQTCQTKVEGKENVAYYSFPFDLELFYQLEQMQSDADEKLPSLPILYIEVLSMDSWHRYRTEGYTHYVIPSQTGVHKETLNCWRPTGVSVLAELRRFFIGGSPELEDPTYTGVPSTFQGNHLSKFGFRTETTGTVNLRLNVMMQSK
;
A
#
# COMPACT_ATOMS: atom_id res chain seq x y z
N MET A 1 -18.34 7.14 -4.03
CA MET A 1 -17.68 7.00 -2.73
C MET A 1 -16.71 8.16 -2.60
N PHE A 2 -16.86 8.96 -1.56
CA PHE A 2 -15.94 10.03 -1.22
C PHE A 2 -15.26 9.62 0.08
N GLY A 3 -13.92 9.58 0.12
CA GLY A 3 -13.20 9.15 1.31
C GLY A 3 -12.02 10.06 1.62
N LEU A 4 -11.98 10.58 2.85
CA LEU A 4 -10.80 11.24 3.44
C LEU A 4 -9.94 10.14 4.07
N CYS A 5 -8.72 9.98 3.59
CA CYS A 5 -7.79 8.96 4.05
C CYS A 5 -6.51 9.58 4.65
N PHE A 6 -5.97 8.92 5.67
CA PHE A 6 -4.75 9.33 6.33
C PHE A 6 -3.93 8.09 6.72
N PRO A 7 -2.69 7.91 6.20
CA PRO A 7 -1.73 7.06 6.88
C PRO A 7 -1.39 7.71 8.23
N GLU A 8 -1.70 7.02 9.33
CA GLU A 8 -1.50 7.55 10.68
C GLU A 8 -0.05 7.35 11.12
N SER A 9 0.46 6.12 11.00
CA SER A 9 1.80 5.78 11.48
C SER A 9 2.39 4.53 10.85
N ALA A 10 3.72 4.46 10.76
CA ALA A 10 4.48 3.24 10.51
C ALA A 10 5.18 2.78 11.79
N ARG A 11 5.20 1.47 12.07
CA ARG A 11 5.76 0.90 13.30
C ARG A 11 6.76 -0.20 13.03
N ASN A 12 7.84 -0.21 13.82
CA ASN A 12 8.81 -1.30 13.94
C ASN A 12 9.48 -1.71 12.62
N PHE A 13 9.77 -0.74 11.76
CA PHE A 13 10.64 -0.96 10.60
C PHE A 13 12.11 -0.91 11.00
N GLU A 14 12.97 -1.49 10.17
CA GLU A 14 14.39 -1.70 10.48
C GLU A 14 15.18 -0.39 10.55
N TYR A 15 14.91 0.53 9.61
CA TYR A 15 15.59 1.82 9.52
C TYR A 15 14.67 2.99 9.89
N ASP A 16 15.31 4.08 10.28
CA ASP A 16 14.67 5.36 10.62
C ASP A 16 14.44 6.23 9.37
N ASN A 17 13.80 7.39 9.54
CA ASN A 17 13.48 8.36 8.48
C ASN A 17 12.62 7.72 7.39
N LEU A 18 11.43 7.30 7.81
CA LEU A 18 10.48 6.58 6.97
C LEU A 18 9.61 7.55 6.18
N TYR A 19 9.25 7.18 4.97
CA TYR A 19 8.21 7.82 4.18
C TYR A 19 7.41 6.77 3.43
N LEU A 20 6.18 7.09 3.05
CA LEU A 20 5.31 6.17 2.32
C LEU A 20 5.15 6.65 0.88
N HIS A 21 5.23 5.73 -0.05
CA HIS A 21 4.68 5.87 -1.39
C HIS A 21 3.46 4.98 -1.49
N PHE A 22 2.33 5.52 -1.93
CA PHE A 22 1.11 4.74 -2.04
C PHE A 22 0.27 5.18 -3.24
N PHE A 23 -0.45 4.23 -3.82
CA PHE A 23 -1.33 4.49 -4.95
C PHE A 23 -2.55 3.58 -4.93
N VAL A 24 -3.60 4.00 -5.64
CA VAL A 24 -4.86 3.26 -5.74
C VAL A 24 -5.02 2.68 -7.14
N GLU A 25 -5.23 1.37 -7.19
CA GLU A 25 -5.60 0.66 -8.41
C GLU A 25 -7.13 0.57 -8.50
N LEU A 26 -7.67 0.90 -9.67
CA LEU A 26 -9.10 0.92 -9.94
C LEU A 26 -9.51 -0.33 -10.74
N PRO A 27 -10.40 -1.19 -10.21
CA PRO A 27 -10.97 -2.28 -10.96
C PRO A 27 -11.95 -1.79 -12.03
N ARG A 28 -12.37 -2.72 -12.91
CA ARG A 28 -13.39 -2.44 -13.93
C ARG A 28 -14.67 -1.88 -13.31
N GLY A 29 -15.25 -0.89 -13.97
CA GLY A 29 -16.46 -0.20 -13.52
C GLY A 29 -16.22 0.95 -12.54
N TRP A 30 -15.00 1.12 -12.04
CA TRP A 30 -14.61 2.27 -11.22
C TRP A 30 -13.98 3.37 -12.07
N SER A 31 -14.29 4.61 -11.73
CA SER A 31 -13.68 5.79 -12.33
C SER A 31 -13.45 6.89 -11.29
N VAL A 32 -12.62 7.85 -11.65
CA VAL A 32 -12.29 9.02 -10.83
C VAL A 32 -12.51 10.31 -11.64
N PRO A 33 -12.66 11.47 -10.99
CA PRO A 33 -12.61 12.75 -11.68
C PRO A 33 -11.32 12.91 -12.52
N PRO A 34 -11.33 13.63 -13.65
CA PRO A 34 -10.15 13.78 -14.50
C PRO A 34 -8.91 14.40 -13.81
N SER A 35 -9.11 15.19 -12.75
CA SER A 35 -8.06 15.84 -11.99
C SER A 35 -7.66 15.09 -10.70
N GLN A 36 -8.30 13.96 -10.42
CA GLN A 36 -8.04 13.19 -9.21
C GLN A 36 -6.70 12.46 -9.31
N GLU A 37 -5.80 12.74 -8.37
CA GLU A 37 -4.58 11.96 -8.21
C GLU A 37 -4.91 10.56 -7.67
N LEU A 38 -4.09 9.58 -8.07
CA LEU A 38 -4.18 8.19 -7.62
C LEU A 38 -2.90 7.71 -6.94
N SER A 39 -1.88 8.55 -6.81
CA SER A 39 -0.58 8.22 -6.22
C SER A 39 -0.07 9.39 -5.40
N TRP A 40 0.46 9.11 -4.22
CA TRP A 40 0.94 10.11 -3.27
C TRP A 40 2.21 9.66 -2.56
N VAL A 41 2.98 10.63 -2.09
CA VAL A 41 4.18 10.41 -1.29
C VAL A 41 4.10 11.28 -0.04
N THR A 42 4.33 10.69 1.14
CA THR A 42 4.37 11.45 2.39
C THR A 42 5.71 12.18 2.55
N GLN A 43 5.77 13.09 3.52
CA GLN A 43 7.05 13.55 4.03
C GLN A 43 7.83 12.41 4.72
N THR A 44 9.15 12.60 4.83
CA THR A 44 10.01 11.74 5.64
C THR A 44 9.85 12.06 7.12
N CYS A 45 9.58 11.03 7.92
CA CYS A 45 9.32 11.12 9.33
C CYS A 45 10.34 10.31 10.12
N GLN A 46 10.92 10.95 11.13
CA GLN A 46 11.75 10.27 12.10
C GLN A 46 10.89 9.44 13.06
N THR A 47 11.38 8.25 13.42
CA THR A 47 10.77 7.36 14.39
C THR A 47 11.01 7.87 15.81
N LYS A 48 9.99 7.71 16.64
CA LYS A 48 10.02 7.96 18.07
C LYS A 48 9.77 6.65 18.80
N VAL A 49 10.51 6.44 19.89
CA VAL A 49 10.29 5.27 20.76
C VAL A 49 9.04 5.51 21.62
N GLU A 50 8.03 4.67 21.47
CA GLU A 50 6.84 4.63 22.31
C GLU A 50 6.76 3.27 23.02
N GLY A 51 7.13 3.25 24.30
CA GLY A 51 7.26 2.00 25.05
C GLY A 51 8.39 1.13 24.50
N LYS A 52 8.03 0.05 23.80
CA LYS A 52 8.98 -0.87 23.14
C LYS A 52 8.92 -0.79 21.61
N GLU A 53 8.09 0.10 21.06
CA GLU A 53 7.87 0.22 19.63
C GLU A 53 8.54 1.48 19.08
N ASN A 54 9.07 1.38 17.86
CA ASN A 54 9.54 2.54 17.09
C ASN A 54 8.41 2.99 16.16
N VAL A 55 7.96 4.24 16.28
CA VAL A 55 6.78 4.75 15.56
C VAL A 55 7.12 6.03 14.80
N ALA A 56 6.86 6.05 13.50
CA ALA A 56 6.87 7.26 12.67
C ALA A 56 5.43 7.72 12.41
N TYR A 57 5.12 8.99 12.66
CA TYR A 57 3.79 9.57 12.45
C TYR A 57 3.78 10.46 11.20
N TYR A 58 2.85 10.22 10.28
CA TYR A 58 2.79 10.95 9.02
C TYR A 58 1.76 12.08 9.05
N SER A 59 0.60 11.91 9.69
CA SER A 59 -0.45 12.94 9.72
C SER A 59 -0.76 13.53 8.32
N PHE A 60 -0.68 12.71 7.27
CA PHE A 60 -0.76 13.14 5.87
C PHE A 60 -2.18 12.97 5.35
N PRO A 61 -2.94 14.05 5.06
CA PRO A 61 -4.27 13.94 4.47
C PRO A 61 -4.19 13.65 2.98
N PHE A 62 -5.04 12.76 2.48
CA PHE A 62 -5.39 12.74 1.07
C PHE A 62 -6.88 12.44 0.86
N ASP A 63 -7.39 12.94 -0.25
CA ASP A 63 -8.79 12.78 -0.66
C ASP A 63 -8.87 11.85 -1.86
N LEU A 64 -9.84 10.94 -1.84
CA LEU A 64 -10.12 10.04 -2.94
C LEU A 64 -11.62 10.02 -3.25
N GLU A 65 -11.96 10.45 -4.46
CA GLU A 65 -13.32 10.38 -5.00
C GLU A 65 -13.43 9.29 -6.07
N LEU A 66 -14.33 8.33 -5.84
CA LEU A 66 -14.53 7.15 -6.66
C LEU A 66 -15.98 7.05 -7.13
N PHE A 67 -16.19 6.79 -8.41
CA PHE A 67 -17.50 6.53 -9.00
C PHE A 67 -17.58 5.08 -9.48
N TYR A 68 -18.69 4.42 -9.20
CA TYR A 68 -18.95 3.08 -9.69
C TYR A 68 -20.14 3.10 -10.65
N GLN A 69 -19.96 2.56 -11.85
CA GLN A 69 -20.99 2.47 -12.88
C GLN A 69 -21.77 1.16 -12.76
N LEU A 70 -23.00 1.22 -12.24
CA LEU A 70 -23.84 0.05 -12.00
C LEU A 70 -24.24 -0.69 -13.29
N GLU A 71 -24.29 0.01 -14.43
CA GLU A 71 -24.71 -0.53 -15.74
C GLU A 71 -23.82 -1.68 -16.23
N GLN A 72 -22.57 -1.74 -15.78
CA GLN A 72 -21.63 -2.81 -16.14
C GLN A 72 -21.93 -4.16 -15.43
N MET A 73 -22.79 -4.17 -14.41
CA MET A 73 -23.22 -5.41 -13.73
C MET A 73 -24.26 -6.22 -14.54
N GLN A 74 -24.90 -5.61 -15.55
CA GLN A 74 -25.98 -6.27 -16.31
C GLN A 74 -25.47 -7.10 -17.50
N SER A 75 -24.23 -6.88 -17.95
CA SER A 75 -23.64 -7.59 -19.10
C SER A 75 -22.83 -8.83 -18.72
N ASP A 76 -22.37 -8.93 -17.47
CA ASP A 76 -21.64 -10.09 -16.98
C ASP A 76 -22.66 -11.12 -16.47
N ALA A 77 -22.91 -12.16 -17.27
CA ALA A 77 -23.80 -13.28 -16.96
C ALA A 77 -23.35 -14.15 -15.75
N ASP A 78 -22.23 -13.79 -15.12
CA ASP A 78 -21.74 -14.36 -13.87
C ASP A 78 -22.10 -13.42 -12.72
N GLU A 79 -22.83 -13.89 -11.71
CA GLU A 79 -23.12 -13.21 -10.44
C GLU A 79 -21.85 -12.95 -9.59
N LYS A 80 -20.83 -12.30 -10.15
CA LYS A 80 -19.62 -11.94 -9.42
C LYS A 80 -19.82 -10.57 -8.77
N LEU A 81 -19.60 -10.53 -7.45
CA LEU A 81 -19.52 -9.29 -6.70
C LEU A 81 -18.49 -8.36 -7.34
N PRO A 82 -18.75 -7.04 -7.40
CA PRO A 82 -17.80 -6.10 -7.99
C PRO A 82 -16.50 -6.11 -7.19
N SER A 83 -15.38 -6.09 -7.91
CA SER A 83 -14.07 -5.87 -7.29
C SER A 83 -14.01 -4.46 -6.73
N LEU A 84 -13.37 -4.32 -5.57
CA LEU A 84 -13.21 -3.04 -4.88
C LEU A 84 -11.82 -2.46 -5.16
N PRO A 85 -11.67 -1.12 -5.19
CA PRO A 85 -10.38 -0.46 -5.34
C PRO A 85 -9.37 -0.90 -4.27
N ILE A 86 -8.11 -1.03 -4.68
CA ILE A 86 -7.03 -1.51 -3.81
C ILE A 86 -6.02 -0.38 -3.64
N LEU A 87 -5.70 -0.06 -2.39
CA LEU A 87 -4.63 0.84 -2.01
C LEU A 87 -3.35 0.01 -1.81
N TYR A 88 -2.33 0.28 -2.61
CA TYR A 88 -0.99 -0.29 -2.43
C TYR A 88 -0.11 0.71 -1.69
N ILE A 89 0.65 0.21 -0.73
CA ILE A 89 1.53 1.02 0.11
C ILE A 89 2.93 0.39 0.09
N GLU A 90 3.90 1.21 -0.28
CA GLU A 90 5.32 0.95 -0.15
C GLU A 90 5.89 1.85 0.96
N VAL A 91 6.55 1.21 1.93
CA VAL A 91 7.24 1.87 3.03
C VAL A 91 8.71 1.96 2.66
N LEU A 92 9.26 3.16 2.67
CA LEU A 92 10.64 3.42 2.31
C LEU A 92 11.37 4.13 3.44
N SER A 93 12.68 3.93 3.51
CA SER A 93 13.57 4.68 4.39
C SER A 93 14.62 5.45 3.59
N MET A 94 15.03 6.60 4.11
CA MET A 94 16.10 7.42 3.53
C MET A 94 17.06 7.88 4.62
N ASP A 95 18.33 7.51 4.51
CA ASP A 95 19.34 7.94 5.47
C ASP A 95 20.04 9.25 5.09
N SER A 96 20.92 9.73 5.97
CA SER A 96 21.69 10.96 5.78
C SER A 96 22.69 10.90 4.60
N TRP A 97 22.95 9.72 4.03
CA TRP A 97 23.73 9.56 2.80
C TRP A 97 22.85 9.45 1.55
N HIS A 98 21.55 9.75 1.68
CA HIS A 98 20.56 9.66 0.61
C HIS A 98 20.47 8.25 0.00
N ARG A 99 20.71 7.22 0.82
CA ARG A 99 20.47 5.83 0.41
C ARG A 99 18.99 5.51 0.63
N TYR A 100 18.30 5.18 -0.45
CA TYR A 100 16.92 4.73 -0.43
C TYR A 100 16.85 3.23 -0.20
N ARG A 101 15.84 2.80 0.56
CA ARG A 101 15.62 1.39 0.89
C ARG A 101 14.14 1.10 0.92
N THR A 102 13.77 -0.05 0.37
CA THR A 102 12.44 -0.60 0.56
C THR A 102 12.37 -1.28 1.93
N GLU A 103 11.49 -0.80 2.81
CA GLU A 103 11.25 -1.37 4.15
C GLU A 103 10.10 -2.38 4.16
N GLY A 104 9.14 -2.23 3.25
CA GLY A 104 8.02 -3.14 3.19
C GLY A 104 6.96 -2.71 2.20
N TYR A 105 6.18 -3.68 1.75
CA TYR A 105 5.00 -3.51 0.96
C TYR A 105 3.78 -4.03 1.71
N THR A 106 2.63 -3.42 1.46
CA THR A 106 1.34 -3.95 1.86
C THR A 106 0.27 -3.45 0.89
N HIS A 107 -0.91 -4.05 0.97
CA HIS A 107 -2.07 -3.58 0.23
C HIS A 107 -3.31 -3.63 1.12
N TYR A 108 -4.28 -2.81 0.77
CA TYR A 108 -5.53 -2.71 1.50
C TYR A 108 -6.70 -2.51 0.54
N VAL A 109 -7.71 -3.37 0.66
CA VAL A 109 -8.94 -3.25 -0.14
C VAL A 109 -9.82 -2.18 0.48
N ILE A 110 -10.14 -1.13 -0.28
CA ILE A 110 -10.96 -0.01 0.21
C ILE A 110 -12.38 -0.54 0.51
N PRO A 111 -12.86 -0.43 1.77
CA PRO A 111 -14.13 -1.01 2.16
C PRO A 111 -15.30 -0.23 1.57
N SER A 112 -16.36 -0.94 1.17
CA SER A 112 -17.60 -0.33 0.69
C SER A 112 -18.48 0.23 1.81
N GLN A 113 -18.25 -0.20 3.06
CA GLN A 113 -19.02 0.24 4.21
C GLN A 113 -18.69 1.69 4.59
N THR A 114 -19.72 2.52 4.71
CA THR A 114 -19.59 3.91 5.21
C THR A 114 -19.19 3.91 6.68
N GLY A 115 -18.27 4.79 7.05
CA GLY A 115 -17.81 4.93 8.44
C GLY A 115 -16.31 5.22 8.56
N VAL A 116 -15.84 5.19 9.80
CA VAL A 116 -14.40 5.32 10.12
C VAL A 116 -13.81 3.93 10.26
N HIS A 117 -12.83 3.63 9.41
CA HIS A 117 -12.06 2.38 9.43
C HIS A 117 -10.66 2.69 9.92
N LYS A 118 -10.17 1.89 10.88
CA LYS A 118 -8.82 1.99 11.42
C LYS A 118 -8.20 0.61 11.37
N GLU A 119 -7.19 0.46 10.51
CA GLU A 119 -6.63 -0.85 10.18
C GLU A 119 -5.11 -0.84 10.40
N THR A 120 -4.61 -1.94 10.95
CA THR A 120 -3.18 -2.19 11.11
C THR A 120 -2.76 -3.21 10.06
N LEU A 121 -2.03 -2.73 9.06
CA LEU A 121 -1.60 -3.51 7.91
C LEU A 121 -0.21 -4.08 8.17
N ASN A 122 -0.07 -5.40 8.12
CA ASN A 122 1.23 -6.05 8.17
C ASN A 122 1.97 -5.82 6.85
N CYS A 123 3.24 -5.46 6.94
CA CYS A 123 4.11 -5.28 5.79
C CYS A 123 5.06 -6.46 5.64
N TRP A 124 5.51 -6.67 4.42
CA TRP A 124 6.55 -7.64 4.09
C TRP A 124 7.43 -7.09 2.98
N ARG A 125 8.67 -7.58 2.88
CA ARG A 125 9.56 -7.22 1.76
C ARG A 125 10.23 -8.46 1.18
N PRO A 126 10.61 -8.43 -0.10
CA PRO A 126 11.45 -9.48 -0.67
C PRO A 126 12.83 -9.49 -0.02
N THR A 127 13.36 -10.69 0.21
CA THR A 127 14.70 -10.89 0.78
C THR A 127 15.62 -11.56 -0.21
N GLY A 128 16.90 -11.20 -0.13
CA GLY A 128 17.93 -11.81 -0.96
C GLY A 128 18.21 -13.25 -0.52
N VAL A 129 18.75 -14.04 -1.44
CA VAL A 129 19.09 -15.45 -1.18
C VAL A 129 20.39 -15.60 -0.36
N SER A 130 21.21 -14.54 -0.26
CA SER A 130 22.56 -14.59 0.30
C SER A 130 22.83 -13.49 1.32
N VAL A 131 23.79 -13.75 2.24
CA VAL A 131 24.32 -12.75 3.17
C VAL A 131 24.86 -11.50 2.45
N LEU A 132 25.35 -11.67 1.21
CA LEU A 132 25.78 -10.55 0.38
C LEU A 132 24.65 -9.57 0.07
N ALA A 133 23.40 -10.06 -0.07
CA ALA A 133 22.25 -9.19 -0.26
C ALA A 133 21.98 -8.34 0.98
N GLU A 134 22.08 -8.91 2.18
CA GLU A 134 21.97 -8.18 3.44
C GLU A 134 23.10 -7.15 3.61
N LEU A 135 24.33 -7.51 3.24
CA LEU A 135 25.46 -6.57 3.26
C LEU A 135 25.27 -5.44 2.24
N ARG A 136 24.76 -5.74 1.03
CA ARG A 136 24.44 -4.73 0.02
C ARG A 136 23.35 -3.78 0.51
N ARG A 137 22.31 -4.32 1.15
CA ARG A 137 21.32 -3.51 1.84
C ARG A 137 22.08 -2.63 2.83
N PHE A 138 22.68 -3.17 3.88
CA PHE A 138 23.33 -2.37 4.92
C PHE A 138 24.30 -1.28 4.40
N PHE A 139 25.23 -1.62 3.50
CA PHE A 139 26.29 -0.70 3.08
C PHE A 139 25.92 0.26 1.94
N ILE A 140 25.12 -0.17 0.96
CA ILE A 140 24.90 0.64 -0.25
C ILE A 140 23.43 0.97 -0.53
N GLY A 141 22.50 0.55 0.32
CA GLY A 141 21.08 0.81 0.09
C GLY A 141 20.37 -0.28 -0.71
N GLY A 142 21.12 -1.16 -1.38
CA GLY A 142 20.57 -2.11 -2.34
C GLY A 142 19.67 -3.17 -1.69
N SER A 143 18.36 -3.01 -1.82
CA SER A 143 17.35 -4.03 -1.51
C SER A 143 16.81 -4.67 -2.79
N PRO A 144 16.39 -5.94 -2.77
CA PRO A 144 15.46 -6.45 -3.76
C PRO A 144 14.17 -5.61 -3.70
N GLU A 145 13.60 -5.30 -4.86
CA GLU A 145 12.38 -4.50 -4.99
C GLU A 145 11.41 -5.24 -5.91
N LEU A 146 10.13 -4.93 -5.79
CA LEU A 146 9.14 -5.41 -6.74
C LEU A 146 9.24 -4.57 -8.01
N GLU A 147 9.24 -5.22 -9.17
CA GLU A 147 9.14 -4.51 -10.46
C GLU A 147 7.81 -3.77 -10.56
N ASP A 148 6.74 -4.34 -9.98
CA ASP A 148 5.43 -3.72 -9.86
C ASP A 148 4.84 -3.99 -8.45
N PRO A 149 4.53 -2.95 -7.65
CA PRO A 149 3.95 -3.11 -6.31
C PRO A 149 2.59 -3.84 -6.30
N THR A 150 1.87 -3.91 -7.42
CA THR A 150 0.60 -4.66 -7.52
C THR A 150 0.79 -6.17 -7.35
N TYR A 151 2.01 -6.70 -7.53
CA TYR A 151 2.35 -8.09 -7.22
C TYR A 151 2.18 -8.44 -5.73
N THR A 152 1.97 -7.45 -4.87
CA THR A 152 1.58 -7.69 -3.49
C THR A 152 0.18 -8.29 -3.37
N GLY A 153 -0.71 -7.94 -4.30
CA GLY A 153 -2.03 -8.52 -4.48
C GLY A 153 -2.06 -9.50 -5.67
N VAL A 154 -3.17 -9.47 -6.40
CA VAL A 154 -3.31 -10.08 -7.72
C VAL A 154 -3.36 -8.93 -8.74
N PRO A 155 -2.32 -8.75 -9.57
CA PRO A 155 -2.28 -7.66 -10.55
C PRO A 155 -3.47 -7.74 -11.51
N SER A 156 -4.02 -6.59 -11.91
CA SER A 156 -5.08 -6.54 -12.93
C SER A 156 -4.67 -7.07 -14.31
N THR A 157 -3.37 -7.09 -14.59
CA THR A 157 -2.79 -7.65 -15.83
C THR A 157 -2.76 -9.17 -15.85
N PHE A 158 -2.97 -9.85 -14.72
CA PHE A 158 -2.86 -11.29 -14.62
C PHE A 158 -4.04 -11.99 -15.31
N GLN A 159 -3.75 -12.70 -16.41
CA GLN A 159 -4.72 -13.50 -17.16
C GLN A 159 -4.40 -14.99 -16.97
N GLY A 160 -4.87 -15.57 -15.87
CA GLY A 160 -4.66 -16.99 -15.59
C GLY A 160 -5.45 -17.48 -14.38
N ASN A 161 -5.52 -18.80 -14.21
CA ASN A 161 -6.24 -19.43 -13.09
C ASN A 161 -5.39 -19.51 -11.81
N HIS A 162 -4.05 -19.51 -11.95
CA HIS A 162 -3.12 -19.69 -10.84
C HIS A 162 -1.92 -18.74 -10.95
N LEU A 163 -1.84 -17.77 -10.05
CA LEU A 163 -0.65 -16.92 -9.89
C LEU A 163 0.31 -17.61 -8.91
N SER A 164 1.37 -18.24 -9.43
CA SER A 164 2.41 -18.84 -8.59
C SER A 164 3.43 -17.79 -8.17
N LYS A 165 3.59 -17.58 -6.86
CA LYS A 165 4.68 -16.79 -6.25
C LYS A 165 5.81 -17.69 -5.70
N PHE A 166 5.90 -18.93 -6.20
CA PHE A 166 6.87 -19.92 -5.72
C PHE A 166 8.33 -19.47 -5.97
N GLY A 167 9.19 -19.72 -4.99
CA GLY A 167 10.61 -19.32 -5.04
C GLY A 167 10.88 -17.90 -4.54
N PHE A 168 9.83 -17.10 -4.29
CA PHE A 168 9.95 -15.75 -3.74
C PHE A 168 10.21 -15.83 -2.23
N ARG A 169 11.38 -15.36 -1.79
CA ARG A 169 11.69 -15.24 -0.36
C ARG A 169 11.24 -13.89 0.13
N THR A 170 10.49 -13.89 1.21
CA THR A 170 9.97 -12.69 1.85
C THR A 170 10.25 -12.75 3.33
N GLU A 171 10.30 -11.59 3.96
CA GLU A 171 10.27 -11.47 5.41
C GLU A 171 9.19 -10.49 5.83
N THR A 172 8.55 -10.78 6.96
CA THR A 172 7.63 -9.86 7.61
C THR A 172 8.44 -8.72 8.23
N THR A 173 7.99 -7.49 8.01
CA THR A 173 8.66 -6.30 8.53
C THR A 173 7.79 -5.59 9.56
N GLY A 174 7.61 -4.28 9.43
CA GLY A 174 6.78 -3.47 10.31
C GLY A 174 5.30 -3.53 9.97
N THR A 175 4.56 -2.60 10.56
CA THR A 175 3.12 -2.42 10.31
C THR A 175 2.80 -0.97 9.98
N VAL A 176 1.85 -0.75 9.07
CA VAL A 176 1.30 0.58 8.77
C VAL A 176 -0.11 0.68 9.34
N ASN A 177 -0.37 1.72 10.12
CA ASN A 177 -1.70 2.06 10.59
C ASN A 177 -2.35 3.03 9.61
N LEU A 178 -3.49 2.62 9.07
CA LEU A 178 -4.27 3.38 8.12
C LEU A 178 -5.60 3.78 8.74
N ARG A 179 -6.00 5.04 8.55
CA ARG A 179 -7.33 5.50 8.90
C ARG A 179 -8.04 6.03 7.66
N LEU A 180 -9.22 5.49 7.40
CA LEU A 180 -10.09 5.88 6.30
C LEU A 180 -11.43 6.35 6.85
N ASN A 181 -11.89 7.52 6.41
CA ASN A 181 -13.26 7.95 6.63
C ASN A 181 -14.00 7.83 5.30
N VAL A 182 -14.84 6.81 5.19
CA VAL A 182 -15.53 6.44 3.95
C VAL A 182 -16.94 7.00 3.98
N MET A 183 -17.32 7.72 2.93
CA MET A 183 -18.69 8.17 2.67
C MET A 183 -19.20 7.55 1.36
N MET A 184 -20.35 6.89 1.42
CA MET A 184 -21.03 6.37 0.23
C MET A 184 -22.32 7.15 -0.01
N GLN A 185 -22.49 7.58 -1.26
CA GLN A 185 -23.72 8.18 -1.74
C GLN A 185 -24.19 7.39 -2.96
N SER A 186 -25.42 6.89 -2.89
CA SER A 186 -26.15 6.36 -4.04
C SER A 186 -27.15 7.42 -4.52
N LYS A 187 -27.32 7.54 -5.84
CA LYS A 187 -28.42 8.32 -6.42
C LYS A 187 -29.69 7.48 -6.45
#